data_AF-X6LEE3-F1
#
_entry.id   AF-X6LEE3-F1
#
_cell.length_a   1.000
_cell.length_b   1.000
_cell.length_c   1.000
_cell.angle_alpha   90.00
_cell.angle_beta   90.00
_cell.angle_gamma   90.00
#
_symmetry.space_group_name_H-M   'P 1'
#
loop_
_entity.id
_entity.type
_entity.pdbx_description
1 polymer ?
#
loop_
_entity_poly.entity_id
_entity_poly.type
_entity_poly.pdbx_seq_one_letter_code
_entity_poly.pdbx_strand_id
1 'polypeptide(L)'
;MILLTWVKYDQYIQQTMQMSAMWNHSIDLNLIYIAIRCCKRDVDLTIQLLTVFKQWKFRDNNEQKYKNKMNKFLERRCCNHNINLFIIFVCEIAINKGETVIEIATSETVNDGLPFVGKDKA
;
A
#
# COMPACT_ATOMS: atom_id res chain seq x y z
N MET A 1 0.51 -0.44 27.30
CA MET A 1 0.81 -0.04 25.90
C MET A 1 2.11 -0.71 25.52
N ILE A 2 2.05 -1.86 24.84
CA ILE A 2 3.25 -2.59 24.44
C ILE A 2 3.82 -1.85 23.23
N LEU A 3 4.83 -1.02 23.46
CA LEU A 3 5.69 -0.49 22.40
C LEU A 3 6.50 -1.66 21.84
N LEU A 4 5.92 -2.37 20.87
CA LEU A 4 6.71 -3.19 19.96
C LEU A 4 7.56 -2.20 19.16
N THR A 5 8.82 -2.03 19.54
CA THR A 5 9.85 -1.34 18.73
C THR A 5 10.10 -2.18 17.49
N TRP A 6 9.17 -2.08 16.54
CA TRP A 6 9.28 -2.77 15.28
C TRP A 6 10.32 -2.01 14.47
N VAL A 7 11.47 -2.64 14.20
CA VAL A 7 12.57 -2.04 13.43
C VAL A 7 12.07 -1.39 12.13
N LYS A 8 11.05 -1.99 11.49
CA LYS A 8 10.36 -1.40 10.33
C LYS A 8 9.57 -0.14 10.67
N TYR A 9 8.88 -0.06 11.81
CA TYR A 9 8.22 1.17 12.22
C TYR A 9 9.24 2.30 12.43
N ASP A 10 10.32 2.04 13.17
CA ASP A 10 11.35 3.04 13.47
C ASP A 10 12.07 3.54 12.20
N GLN A 11 12.26 2.66 11.21
CA GLN A 11 12.85 3.02 9.91
C GLN A 11 12.00 4.01 9.10
N TYR A 12 10.67 3.98 9.23
CA TYR A 12 9.76 4.73 8.35
C TYR A 12 9.03 5.87 9.06
N ILE A 13 9.00 5.90 10.40
CA ILE A 13 8.19 6.86 11.15
C ILE A 13 8.57 8.32 10.86
N GLN A 14 9.86 8.65 10.80
CA GLN A 14 10.31 10.03 10.58
C GLN A 14 9.86 10.57 9.21
N GLN A 15 10.07 9.79 8.14
CA GLN A 15 9.65 10.17 6.79
C GLN A 15 8.11 10.24 6.68
N THR A 16 7.41 9.29 7.31
CA THR A 16 5.95 9.27 7.34
C THR A 16 5.39 10.54 8.00
N MET A 17 5.97 10.96 9.13
CA MET A 17 5.56 12.17 9.84
C MET A 17 5.86 13.44 9.06
N GLN A 18 7.04 13.53 8.41
CA GLN A 18 7.39 14.66 7.56
C GLN A 18 6.41 14.82 6.39
N MET A 19 6.12 13.73 5.67
CA MET A 19 5.14 13.76 4.59
C MET A 19 3.73 14.07 5.09
N SER A 20 3.34 13.54 6.26
CA SER A 20 2.07 13.88 6.87
C SER A 20 1.96 15.39 7.13
N ALA A 21 3.00 16.02 7.67
CA ALA A 21 3.04 17.47 7.89
C ALA A 21 2.96 18.26 6.58
N MET A 22 3.68 17.85 5.53
CA MET A 22 3.60 18.49 4.19
C MET A 22 2.17 18.52 3.63
N TRP A 23 1.38 17.50 3.94
CA TRP A 23 -0.01 17.38 3.52
C TRP A 23 -1.00 17.83 4.60
N ASN A 24 -0.56 18.60 5.60
CA ASN A 24 -1.38 19.09 6.72
C ASN A 24 -2.20 17.97 7.40
N HIS A 25 -1.58 16.79 7.55
CA HIS A 25 -2.17 15.59 8.14
C HIS A 25 -3.46 15.09 7.44
N SER A 26 -3.70 15.52 6.21
CA SER A 26 -4.92 15.15 5.45
C SER A 26 -4.91 13.73 4.89
N ILE A 27 -3.78 13.03 4.97
CA ILE A 27 -3.60 11.66 4.47
C ILE A 27 -3.33 10.72 5.65
N ASP A 28 -3.99 9.56 5.64
CA ASP A 28 -3.78 8.47 6.60
C ASP A 28 -2.30 8.06 6.69
N LEU A 29 -1.76 7.97 7.90
CA LEU A 29 -0.34 7.66 8.15
C LEU A 29 0.06 6.28 7.62
N ASN A 30 -0.82 5.28 7.70
CA ASN A 30 -0.56 3.95 7.16
C ASN A 30 -0.53 3.97 5.63
N LEU A 31 -1.36 4.81 5.00
CA LEU A 31 -1.32 4.99 3.55
C LEU A 31 -0.01 5.64 3.11
N ILE A 32 0.45 6.69 3.81
CA ILE A 32 1.77 7.30 3.58
C ILE A 32 2.87 6.25 3.76
N TYR A 33 2.86 5.50 4.86
CA TYR A 33 3.85 4.45 5.12
C TYR A 33 3.92 3.42 3.99
N ILE A 34 2.77 2.91 3.52
CA ILE A 34 2.72 1.94 2.43
C ILE A 34 3.24 2.57 1.13
N ALA A 35 2.88 3.81 0.81
CA ALA A 35 3.37 4.50 -0.38
C ALA A 35 4.90 4.68 -0.34
N ILE A 36 5.46 5.08 0.81
CA ILE A 36 6.91 5.18 1.02
C ILE A 36 7.58 3.81 0.79
N ARG A 37 6.99 2.72 1.29
CA ARG A 37 7.47 1.35 1.06
C ARG A 37 7.46 1.01 -0.43
N CYS A 38 6.35 1.27 -1.14
CA CYS A 38 6.23 1.02 -2.59
C CYS A 38 7.30 1.79 -3.40
N CYS A 39 7.61 3.02 -3.01
CA CYS A 39 8.60 3.87 -3.66
C CYS A 39 10.02 3.71 -3.12
N LYS A 40 10.30 2.67 -2.31
CA LYS A 40 11.63 2.41 -1.73
C LYS A 40 12.23 3.62 -1.01
N ARG A 41 11.39 4.40 -0.32
CA ARG A 41 11.75 5.63 0.42
C ARG A 41 12.19 6.82 -0.44
N ASP A 42 11.94 6.77 -1.75
CA ASP A 42 12.07 7.93 -2.63
C ASP A 42 10.91 8.90 -2.39
N VAL A 43 11.21 10.10 -1.90
CA VAL A 43 10.22 11.11 -1.50
C VAL A 43 9.48 11.65 -2.71
N ASP A 44 10.18 11.94 -3.81
CA ASP A 44 9.58 12.54 -5.00
C ASP A 44 8.63 11.55 -5.69
N LEU A 45 9.05 10.29 -5.82
CA LEU A 45 8.19 9.24 -6.33
C LEU A 45 6.99 9.00 -5.43
N THR A 46 7.16 9.06 -4.10
CA THR A 46 6.05 8.89 -3.15
C THR A 46 5.02 10.02 -3.29
N ILE A 47 5.48 11.28 -3.39
CA ILE A 47 4.59 12.44 -3.59
C ILE A 47 3.83 12.31 -4.91
N GLN A 48 4.52 11.92 -5.98
CA GLN A 48 3.90 11.69 -7.29
C GLN A 48 2.85 10.58 -7.20
N LEU A 49 3.18 9.43 -6.59
CA LEU A 49 2.27 8.30 -6.42
C LEU A 49 1.00 8.68 -5.64
N LEU A 50 1.15 9.39 -4.52
CA LEU A 50 0.03 9.87 -3.70
C LEU A 50 -0.83 10.89 -4.45
N THR A 51 -0.22 11.76 -5.26
CA THR A 51 -0.93 12.75 -6.07
C THR A 51 -1.75 12.07 -7.17
N VAL A 52 -1.16 11.12 -7.89
CA VAL A 52 -1.85 10.32 -8.92
C VAL A 52 -2.95 9.49 -8.29
N PHE A 53 -2.72 8.86 -7.14
CA PHE A 53 -3.75 8.13 -6.40
C PHE A 53 -4.95 9.03 -6.05
N LYS A 54 -4.70 10.24 -5.53
CA LYS A 54 -5.76 11.21 -5.21
C LYS A 54 -6.61 11.53 -6.43
N GLN A 55 -6.01 11.72 -7.60
CA GLN A 55 -6.73 11.95 -8.85
C GLN A 55 -7.49 10.71 -9.33
N TRP A 56 -6.83 9.55 -9.35
CA TRP A 56 -7.42 8.26 -9.76
C TRP A 56 -8.66 7.91 -8.92
N LYS A 57 -8.65 8.22 -7.62
CA LYS A 57 -9.76 7.94 -6.70
C LYS A 57 -11.08 8.57 -7.17
N PHE A 58 -11.02 9.80 -7.71
CA PHE A 58 -12.20 10.53 -8.21
C PHE A 58 -12.50 10.29 -9.69
N ARG A 59 -11.58 9.67 -10.42
CA ARG A 59 -11.76 9.35 -11.83
C ARG A 59 -12.60 8.08 -12.00
N ASP A 60 -13.36 7.99 -13.10
CA ASP A 60 -14.06 6.78 -13.56
C ASP A 60 -14.92 6.07 -12.49
N ASN A 61 -15.41 6.84 -11.50
CA ASN A 61 -16.15 6.35 -10.34
C ASN A 61 -15.42 5.27 -9.54
N ASN A 62 -14.08 5.30 -9.48
CA ASN A 62 -13.27 4.26 -8.83
C ASN A 62 -13.60 4.08 -7.34
N GLU A 63 -13.84 5.18 -6.61
CA GLU A 63 -14.32 5.09 -5.23
C GLU A 63 -15.68 4.39 -5.10
N GLN A 64 -16.61 4.63 -6.04
CA GLN A 64 -17.91 3.96 -6.02
C GLN A 64 -17.78 2.47 -6.41
N LYS A 65 -16.94 2.14 -7.39
CA LYS A 65 -16.62 0.75 -7.74
C LYS A 65 -16.05 0.00 -6.53
N TYR A 66 -15.22 0.65 -5.71
CA TYR A 66 -14.74 0.08 -4.45
C TYR A 66 -15.88 -0.18 -3.46
N LYS A 67 -16.76 0.80 -3.23
CA LYS A 67 -17.91 0.66 -2.32
C LYS A 67 -18.76 -0.57 -2.66
N ASN A 68 -18.96 -0.85 -3.95
CA ASN A 68 -19.72 -2.02 -4.42
C ASN A 68 -19.06 -3.37 -4.06
N LYS A 69 -17.75 -3.42 -3.84
CA LYS A 69 -16.99 -4.62 -3.44
C LYS A 69 -16.45 -4.57 -2.01
N MET A 70 -16.79 -3.53 -1.24
CA MET A 70 -16.24 -3.26 0.09
C MET A 70 -16.46 -4.40 1.08
N ASN A 71 -17.63 -5.06 1.04
CA ASN A 71 -17.93 -6.17 1.94
C ASN A 71 -16.94 -7.34 1.81
N LYS A 72 -16.41 -7.60 0.61
CA LYS A 72 -15.39 -8.64 0.39
C LYS A 72 -14.10 -8.35 1.15
N PHE A 73 -13.76 -7.07 1.35
CA PHE A 73 -12.62 -6.65 2.15
C PHE A 73 -12.92 -6.81 3.65
N LEU A 74 -14.12 -6.41 4.08
CA LEU A 74 -14.55 -6.52 5.47
C LEU A 74 -14.62 -7.98 5.96
N GLU A 75 -15.13 -8.90 5.14
CA GLU A 75 -15.14 -10.35 5.41
C GLU A 75 -13.73 -10.91 5.64
N ARG A 76 -12.71 -10.30 5.03
CA ARG A 76 -11.30 -10.65 5.18
C ARG A 76 -10.57 -9.82 6.24
N ARG A 77 -11.32 -9.07 7.07
CA ARG A 77 -10.81 -8.17 8.12
C ARG A 77 -9.94 -7.02 7.60
N CYS A 78 -10.03 -6.68 6.32
CA CYS A 78 -9.37 -5.52 5.73
C CYS A 78 -10.21 -4.26 5.99
N CYS A 79 -10.17 -3.75 7.22
CA CYS A 79 -11.07 -2.68 7.67
C CYS A 79 -10.64 -1.27 7.27
N ASN A 80 -9.38 -1.04 6.84
CA ASN A 80 -8.94 0.28 6.40
C ASN A 80 -9.28 0.51 4.92
N HIS A 81 -10.37 1.22 4.68
CA HIS A 81 -10.88 1.50 3.33
C HIS A 81 -9.93 2.29 2.45
N ASN A 82 -9.19 3.25 3.02
CA ASN A 82 -8.22 4.05 2.27
C ASN A 82 -7.06 3.19 1.77
N ILE A 83 -6.55 2.28 2.62
CA ILE A 83 -5.53 1.31 2.22
C ILE A 83 -6.07 0.37 1.14
N ASN A 84 -7.28 -0.16 1.32
CA ASN A 84 -7.87 -1.07 0.32
C ASN A 84 -7.99 -0.42 -1.06
N LEU A 85 -8.46 0.84 -1.12
CA LEU A 85 -8.51 1.64 -2.34
C LEU A 85 -7.13 1.85 -2.95
N PHE A 86 -6.14 2.18 -2.12
CA PHE A 86 -4.76 2.38 -2.56
C PHE A 86 -4.14 1.11 -3.16
N ILE A 87 -4.36 -0.05 -2.55
CA ILE A 87 -3.86 -1.33 -3.07
C ILE A 87 -4.50 -1.67 -4.42
N ILE A 88 -5.81 -1.44 -4.60
CA ILE A 88 -6.46 -1.62 -5.91
C ILE A 88 -5.78 -0.76 -6.98
N PHE A 89 -5.53 0.51 -6.67
CA PHE A 89 -4.85 1.44 -7.57
C PHE A 89 -3.44 0.97 -7.95
N VAL A 90 -2.63 0.55 -6.97
CA VAL A 90 -1.28 0.03 -7.23
C VAL A 90 -1.32 -1.21 -8.12
N CYS A 91 -2.25 -2.15 -7.85
CA CYS A 91 -2.43 -3.33 -8.70
C CYS A 91 -2.86 -2.96 -10.13
N GLU A 92 -3.77 -2.00 -10.31
CA GLU A 92 -4.16 -1.53 -11.65
C GLU A 92 -2.98 -0.91 -12.40
N ILE A 93 -2.13 -0.12 -11.74
CA ILE A 93 -0.91 0.41 -12.35
C ILE A 93 0.03 -0.71 -12.80
N ALA A 94 0.29 -1.69 -11.93
CA ALA A 94 1.17 -2.82 -12.23
C ALA A 94 0.66 -3.59 -13.47
N ILE A 95 -0.64 -3.92 -13.48
CA ILE A 95 -1.29 -4.61 -14.60
C ILE A 95 -1.20 -3.77 -15.89
N ASN A 96 -1.49 -2.47 -15.83
CA ASN A 96 -1.48 -1.59 -17.01
C ASN A 96 -0.07 -1.34 -17.55
N LYS A 97 0.96 -1.38 -16.70
CA LYS A 97 2.37 -1.31 -17.11
C LYS A 97 2.87 -2.61 -17.76
N GLY A 98 2.03 -3.64 -17.79
CA GLY A 98 2.42 -4.95 -18.29
C GLY A 98 3.41 -5.65 -17.37
N GLU A 99 3.49 -5.26 -16.09
CA GLU A 99 4.25 -6.04 -15.11
C GLU A 99 3.71 -7.46 -15.13
N THR A 100 4.59 -8.40 -15.41
CA THR A 100 4.21 -9.79 -15.56
C THR A 100 3.78 -10.33 -14.20
N VAL A 101 2.87 -11.32 -14.19
CA VAL A 101 2.53 -12.09 -12.98
C VAL A 101 3.79 -12.58 -12.25
N ILE A 102 4.88 -12.79 -12.99
CA ILE A 102 6.21 -13.18 -12.50
C ILE A 102 6.87 -12.07 -11.66
N GLU A 103 6.80 -10.80 -12.08
CA GLU A 103 7.39 -9.67 -11.34
C GLU A 103 6.64 -9.38 -10.05
N ILE A 104 5.30 -9.46 -10.10
CA ILE A 104 4.46 -9.37 -8.90
C ILE A 104 4.77 -10.53 -7.94
N ALA A 105 4.80 -11.77 -8.42
CA ALA A 105 5.14 -12.94 -7.61
C ALA A 105 6.55 -12.86 -7.02
N THR A 106 7.51 -12.30 -7.76
CA THR A 106 8.89 -12.08 -7.29
C THR A 106 8.94 -11.03 -6.19
N SER A 107 8.19 -9.92 -6.34
CA SER A 107 8.08 -8.89 -5.30
C SER A 107 7.52 -9.47 -3.99
N GLU A 108 6.44 -10.24 -4.06
CA GLU A 108 5.85 -10.90 -2.88
C GLU A 108 6.85 -11.87 -2.23
N THR A 109 7.56 -12.67 -3.05
CA THR A 109 8.55 -13.64 -2.56
C THR A 109 9.73 -12.97 -1.87
N VAL A 110 10.25 -11.87 -2.43
CA VAL A 110 11.44 -11.17 -1.93
C VAL A 110 11.12 -10.24 -0.77
N ASN A 111 9.98 -9.51 -0.82
CA ASN A 111 9.66 -8.49 0.17
C ASN A 111 8.95 -9.03 1.41
N ASP A 112 8.13 -10.07 1.25
CA ASP A 112 7.36 -10.65 2.35
C ASP A 112 7.91 -11.99 2.82
N GLY A 113 8.90 -12.56 2.10
CA GLY A 113 9.65 -13.74 2.52
C GLY A 113 8.70 -14.90 2.79
N LEU A 114 8.22 -15.55 1.73
CA LEU A 114 7.20 -16.59 1.82
C LEU A 114 7.54 -17.57 2.97
N PRO A 115 6.70 -17.64 4.01
CA PRO A 115 7.10 -18.22 5.29
C PRO A 115 7.16 -19.76 5.28
N PHE A 116 6.73 -20.38 4.18
CA PHE A 116 6.67 -21.83 4.02
C PHE A 116 7.58 -22.28 2.89
N VAL A 117 8.38 -23.30 3.14
CA VAL A 117 9.30 -23.92 2.18
C VAL A 117 8.85 -25.35 1.87
N GLY A 118 9.46 -25.96 0.85
CA GLY A 118 9.03 -27.29 0.37
C GLY A 118 8.98 -28.38 1.44
N LYS A 119 9.76 -28.25 2.52
CA LYS A 119 9.79 -29.19 3.64
C LYS A 119 8.57 -29.09 4.59
N ASP A 120 7.78 -28.01 4.48
CA ASP A 120 6.57 -27.79 5.28
C ASP A 120 5.34 -28.46 4.64
N LYS A 121 5.50 -29.11 3.48
CA LYS A 121 4.48 -30.01 2.92
C LYS A 121 4.54 -31.34 3.65
N ALA A 122 3.52 -31.62 4.47
CA ALA A 122 3.23 -32.94 5.00
C ALA A 122 2.84 -33.93 3.90
#